data_AF-A0A0R2U2W6-F1
#
_entry.id   AF-A0A0R2U2W6-F1
#
_cell.length_a   1.000
_cell.length_b   1.000
_cell.length_c   1.000
_cell.angle_alpha   90.00
_cell.angle_beta   90.00
_cell.angle_gamma   90.00
#
_symmetry.space_group_name_H-M   'P 1'
#
loop_
_entity.id
_entity.type
_entity.pdbx_description
1 polymer ?
#
loop_
_entity_poly.entity_id
_entity_poly.type
_entity_poly.pdbx_seq_one_letter_code
_entity_poly.pdbx_strand_id
1 'polypeptide(L)'
;MSSLYSFGIGVGTKNSRGDWLEVFYPVPLLYPTKELGSIVTSSLGVQSGDIEPTTDQLLALYSALNYRGHTDLAKSVKVLLESNRPVSVTLLTSDTAPCSVPQAYLKLHLLSHRLVKPHQTDLSGIFGVLKNVAWTSAGAIDIEELPGKLLQARLDGKPLSVDCVDKFPKMVDYVVPSGIRIADTSRVRLGAYVGEGTTVMHEGFINFNAGTEGPNMIEGRVSAGVFCGAGSDVGGGASIMGTLSGGGSMVISLGEKCLLGANSGAGISLGDRCTIEAGLYITAGTIVTLLDAQNRISGKAKARELSGHSDLLFRRNSLSGAVECL
;
A
#
# COMPACT_ATOMS: atom_id res chain seq x y z
N MET A 1 5.57 27.40 -16.42
CA MET A 1 5.23 26.69 -15.17
C MET A 1 5.45 25.21 -15.40
N SER A 2 6.19 24.55 -14.50
CA SER A 2 6.43 23.11 -14.54
C SER A 2 5.13 22.35 -14.28
N SER A 3 4.96 21.20 -14.93
CA SER A 3 3.89 20.26 -14.61
C SER A 3 4.11 19.68 -13.21
N LEU A 4 3.04 19.57 -12.41
CA LEU A 4 3.11 18.86 -11.14
C LEU A 4 3.13 17.34 -11.40
N TYR A 5 3.94 16.61 -10.63
CA TYR A 5 3.86 15.16 -10.53
C TYR A 5 2.56 14.74 -9.84
N SER A 6 2.25 15.34 -8.70
CA SER A 6 1.05 15.02 -7.94
C SER A 6 0.57 16.19 -7.10
N PHE A 7 -0.72 16.20 -6.81
CA PHE A 7 -1.38 17.18 -5.97
C PHE A 7 -2.41 16.50 -5.07
N GLY A 8 -2.47 16.94 -3.81
CA GLY A 8 -3.52 16.55 -2.88
C GLY A 8 -3.90 17.71 -1.98
N ILE A 9 -5.20 17.84 -1.71
CA ILE A 9 -5.74 18.69 -0.65
C ILE A 9 -6.54 17.81 0.29
N GLY A 10 -6.20 17.86 1.58
CA GLY A 10 -6.68 16.90 2.55
C GLY A 10 -6.82 17.50 3.94
N VAL A 11 -7.52 16.78 4.81
CA VAL A 11 -7.63 17.09 6.24
C VAL A 11 -6.82 16.06 7.02
N GLY A 12 -6.19 16.45 8.12
CA GLY A 12 -5.46 15.48 8.93
C GLY A 12 -5.48 15.82 10.40
N THR A 13 -4.61 15.14 11.13
CA THR A 13 -4.49 15.25 12.58
C THR A 13 -3.07 15.60 12.97
N LYS A 14 -2.94 16.51 13.92
CA LYS A 14 -1.67 16.91 14.53
C LYS A 14 -1.67 16.59 16.01
N ASN A 15 -0.48 16.33 16.56
CA ASN A 15 -0.29 16.26 17.99
C ASN A 15 -0.24 17.66 18.64
N SER A 16 -0.15 17.72 19.96
CA SER A 16 -0.03 18.96 20.75
C SER A 16 1.22 19.80 20.44
N ARG A 17 2.24 19.20 19.81
CA ARG A 17 3.46 19.90 19.35
C ARG A 17 3.31 20.48 17.93
N GLY A 18 2.19 20.21 17.26
CA GLY A 18 1.94 20.64 15.89
C GLY A 18 2.51 19.71 14.82
N ASP A 19 3.05 18.54 15.19
CA ASP A 19 3.53 17.55 14.22
C ASP A 19 2.34 16.84 13.57
N TRP A 20 2.38 16.68 12.25
CA TRP A 20 1.44 15.84 11.51
C TRP A 20 1.57 14.36 11.89
N LEU A 21 0.44 13.73 12.19
CA LEU A 21 0.33 12.28 12.44
C LEU A 21 -0.17 11.55 11.20
N GLU A 22 -1.18 12.13 10.54
CA GLU A 22 -1.81 11.59 9.33
C GLU A 22 -2.44 12.71 8.49
N VAL A 23 -2.67 12.41 7.21
CA VAL A 23 -3.49 13.23 6.32
C VAL A 23 -4.37 12.32 5.45
N PHE A 24 -5.66 12.62 5.39
CA PHE A 24 -6.62 12.03 4.47
C PHE A 24 -6.81 12.91 3.23
N TYR A 25 -6.51 12.36 2.05
CA TYR A 25 -6.71 13.02 0.76
C TYR A 25 -7.92 12.41 0.04
N PRO A 26 -9.08 13.09 -0.01
CA PRO A 26 -10.28 12.53 -0.64
C PRO A 26 -10.16 12.33 -2.15
N VAL A 27 -9.43 13.23 -2.83
CA VAL A 27 -9.26 13.22 -4.29
C VAL A 27 -7.79 13.51 -4.62
N PRO A 28 -6.88 12.54 -4.39
CA PRO A 28 -5.48 12.71 -4.79
C PRO A 28 -5.39 12.70 -6.31
N LEU A 29 -4.52 13.53 -6.88
CA LEU A 29 -4.34 13.66 -8.32
C LEU A 29 -2.90 13.30 -8.71
N LEU A 30 -2.77 12.48 -9.75
CA LEU A 30 -1.53 12.19 -10.43
C LEU A 30 -1.51 12.94 -11.77
N TYR A 31 -0.42 13.63 -12.06
CA TYR A 31 -0.24 14.46 -13.27
C TYR A 31 -1.41 15.42 -13.55
N PRO A 32 -1.78 16.32 -12.61
CA PRO A 32 -2.85 17.29 -12.87
C PRO A 32 -2.50 18.16 -14.09
N THR A 33 -3.54 18.61 -14.80
CA THR A 33 -3.35 19.45 -15.99
C THR A 33 -2.59 20.74 -15.65
N LYS A 34 -1.87 21.31 -16.63
CA LYS A 34 -1.15 22.58 -16.43
C LYS A 34 -2.08 23.70 -15.96
N GLU A 35 -3.31 23.74 -16.48
CA GLU A 35 -4.33 24.70 -16.04
C GLU A 35 -4.66 24.53 -14.56
N LEU A 36 -4.94 23.29 -14.11
CA LEU A 36 -5.22 23.01 -12.71
C LEU A 36 -4.03 23.35 -11.82
N GLY A 37 -2.81 23.00 -12.24
CA GLY A 37 -1.58 23.38 -11.55
C GLY A 37 -1.46 24.91 -11.40
N SER A 38 -1.75 25.68 -12.45
CA SER A 38 -1.76 27.14 -12.39
C SER A 38 -2.83 27.70 -11.46
N ILE A 39 -4.04 27.13 -11.46
CA ILE A 39 -5.13 27.53 -10.54
C ILE A 39 -4.69 27.33 -9.09
N VAL A 40 -4.18 26.15 -8.77
CA VAL A 40 -3.75 25.79 -7.42
C VAL A 40 -2.61 26.69 -6.96
N THR A 41 -1.53 26.78 -7.74
CA THR A 41 -0.35 27.55 -7.36
C THR A 41 -0.65 29.06 -7.23
N SER A 42 -1.53 29.61 -8.07
CA SER A 42 -1.94 31.01 -7.98
C SER A 42 -2.84 31.29 -6.78
N SER A 43 -3.76 30.37 -6.45
CA SER A 43 -4.68 30.53 -5.32
C SER A 43 -3.98 30.39 -3.97
N LEU A 44 -2.98 29.52 -3.89
CA LEU A 44 -2.27 29.20 -2.65
C LEU A 44 -0.96 29.98 -2.48
N GLY A 45 -0.44 30.61 -3.54
CA GLY A 45 0.82 31.35 -3.48
C GLY A 45 2.06 30.48 -3.29
N VAL A 46 1.98 29.18 -3.56
CA VAL A 46 3.09 28.21 -3.44
C VAL A 46 3.28 27.42 -4.73
N GLN A 47 4.52 27.07 -5.05
CA GLN A 47 4.86 26.33 -6.28
C GLN A 47 5.11 24.82 -6.04
N SER A 48 5.50 24.45 -4.82
CA SER A 48 5.83 23.08 -4.43
C SER A 48 5.84 22.94 -2.91
N GLY A 49 5.77 21.71 -2.41
CA GLY A 49 5.85 21.38 -0.99
C GLY A 49 4.48 21.32 -0.33
N ASP A 50 4.49 21.44 1.00
CA ASP A 50 3.30 21.32 1.85
C ASP A 50 2.94 22.69 2.42
N ILE A 51 1.66 23.05 2.36
CA ILE A 51 1.13 24.27 2.97
C ILE A 51 -0.12 23.95 3.79
N GLU A 52 -0.27 24.66 4.90
CA GLU A 52 -1.55 24.79 5.61
C GLU A 52 -2.23 26.06 5.10
N PRO A 53 -3.22 25.94 4.20
CA PRO A 53 -3.82 27.10 3.58
C PRO A 53 -4.69 27.87 4.57
N THR A 54 -4.72 29.20 4.43
CA THR A 54 -5.67 30.05 5.14
C THR A 54 -7.08 29.86 4.58
N THR A 55 -8.10 30.27 5.34
CA THR A 55 -9.50 30.27 4.87
C THR A 55 -9.65 31.05 3.57
N ASP A 56 -8.98 32.20 3.44
CA ASP A 56 -9.03 33.02 2.22
C ASP A 56 -8.40 32.29 1.02
N GLN A 57 -7.28 31.59 1.22
CA GLN A 57 -6.65 30.78 0.17
C GLN A 57 -7.55 29.62 -0.27
N LEU A 58 -8.22 28.95 0.67
CA LEU A 58 -9.18 27.90 0.36
C LEU A 58 -10.43 28.44 -0.36
N LEU A 59 -10.94 29.61 0.03
CA LEU A 59 -12.07 30.27 -0.64
C LEU A 59 -11.72 30.70 -2.06
N ALA A 60 -10.51 31.25 -2.26
CA ALA A 60 -10.00 31.60 -3.57
C ALA A 60 -9.86 30.36 -4.46
N LEU A 61 -9.27 29.28 -3.93
CA LEU A 61 -9.14 28.02 -4.64
C LEU A 61 -10.50 27.43 -5.01
N TYR A 62 -11.45 27.36 -4.07
CA TYR A 62 -12.81 26.90 -4.31
C TYR A 62 -13.49 27.68 -5.45
N SER A 63 -13.43 29.02 -5.38
CA SER A 63 -14.04 29.89 -6.38
C SER A 63 -13.44 29.68 -7.77
N ALA A 64 -12.10 29.57 -7.85
CA ALA A 64 -11.40 29.35 -9.11
C ALA A 64 -11.70 27.97 -9.70
N LEU A 65 -11.73 26.91 -8.88
CA LEU A 65 -12.08 25.56 -9.31
C LEU A 65 -13.52 25.47 -9.83
N ASN A 66 -14.46 26.10 -9.13
CA ASN A 66 -15.88 26.11 -9.52
C ASN A 66 -16.08 26.87 -10.83
N TYR A 67 -15.45 28.04 -10.98
CA TYR A 67 -15.50 28.83 -12.22
C TYR A 67 -14.93 28.08 -13.43
N ARG A 68 -13.90 27.24 -13.22
CA ARG A 68 -13.23 26.44 -14.27
C ARG A 68 -13.82 25.04 -14.46
N GLY A 69 -14.89 24.69 -13.75
CA GLY A 69 -15.60 23.42 -13.93
C GLY A 69 -14.93 22.20 -13.29
N HIS A 70 -13.98 22.38 -12.37
CA HIS A 70 -13.37 21.28 -11.60
C HIS A 70 -14.28 20.85 -10.43
N THR A 71 -15.48 20.35 -10.73
CA THR A 71 -16.59 20.21 -9.77
C THR A 71 -16.30 19.28 -8.60
N ASP A 72 -15.62 18.15 -8.81
CA ASP A 72 -15.40 17.18 -7.73
C ASP A 72 -14.35 17.67 -6.74
N LEU A 73 -13.26 18.26 -7.24
CA LEU A 73 -12.28 18.90 -6.39
C LEU A 73 -12.88 20.10 -5.65
N ALA A 74 -13.69 20.93 -6.33
CA ALA A 74 -14.38 22.05 -5.70
C ALA A 74 -15.31 21.61 -4.56
N LYS A 75 -16.05 20.50 -4.73
CA LYS A 75 -16.87 19.93 -3.65
C LYS A 75 -16.01 19.53 -2.45
N SER A 76 -14.86 18.88 -2.67
CA SER A 76 -13.93 18.53 -1.58
C SER A 76 -13.42 19.78 -0.87
N VAL A 77 -12.98 20.81 -1.61
CA VAL A 77 -12.52 22.07 -0.99
C VAL A 77 -13.64 22.73 -0.18
N LYS A 78 -14.88 22.70 -0.67
CA LYS A 78 -16.03 23.25 0.05
C LYS A 78 -16.25 22.57 1.41
N VAL A 79 -16.16 21.24 1.47
CA VAL A 79 -16.27 20.51 2.74
C VAL A 79 -15.09 20.82 3.66
N LEU A 80 -13.89 20.94 3.12
CA LEU A 80 -12.69 21.24 3.91
C LEU A 80 -12.71 22.66 4.52
N LEU A 81 -13.41 23.61 3.91
CA LEU A 81 -13.62 24.95 4.48
C LEU A 81 -14.40 24.92 5.82
N GLU A 82 -15.20 23.87 6.06
CA GLU A 82 -15.98 23.70 7.29
C GLU A 82 -15.22 22.90 8.36
N SER A 83 -13.99 22.48 8.07
CA SER A 83 -13.19 21.63 8.96
C SER A 83 -12.68 22.37 10.19
N ASN A 84 -12.89 21.80 11.37
CA ASN A 84 -12.21 22.21 12.61
C ASN A 84 -10.84 21.54 12.80
N ARG A 85 -10.41 20.73 11.83
CA ARG A 85 -9.12 20.05 11.78
C ARG A 85 -8.19 20.74 10.77
N PRO A 86 -6.85 20.66 10.95
CA PRO A 86 -5.91 21.27 10.04
C PRO A 86 -6.03 20.68 8.63
N VAL A 87 -6.06 21.56 7.64
CA VAL A 87 -6.05 21.22 6.22
C VAL A 87 -4.63 21.30 5.71
N SER A 88 -4.21 20.32 4.91
CA SER A 88 -2.93 20.30 4.22
C SER A 88 -3.15 20.29 2.71
N VAL A 89 -2.36 21.10 2.00
CA VAL A 89 -2.19 20.98 0.55
C VAL A 89 -0.76 20.57 0.27
N THR A 90 -0.60 19.48 -0.47
CA THR A 90 0.69 18.97 -0.90
C THR A 90 0.81 19.07 -2.42
N LEU A 91 1.87 19.75 -2.88
CA LEU A 91 2.21 19.91 -4.29
C LEU A 91 3.58 19.26 -4.57
N LEU A 92 3.58 18.18 -5.34
CA LEU A 92 4.80 17.51 -5.78
C LEU A 92 5.11 17.89 -7.22
N THR A 93 6.26 18.49 -7.48
CA THR A 93 6.72 18.83 -8.84
C THR A 93 7.43 17.67 -9.54
N SER A 94 7.97 16.73 -8.77
CA SER A 94 8.64 15.52 -9.26
C SER A 94 8.41 14.35 -8.31
N ASP A 95 8.61 13.13 -8.80
CA ASP A 95 8.56 11.91 -7.99
C ASP A 95 9.90 11.71 -7.26
N THR A 96 10.06 12.36 -6.12
CA THR A 96 11.24 12.22 -5.24
C THR A 96 10.83 11.68 -3.88
N ALA A 97 11.77 11.10 -3.13
CA ALA A 97 11.56 10.63 -1.77
C ALA A 97 10.75 11.62 -0.92
N PRO A 98 9.70 11.17 -0.19
CA PRO A 98 8.89 12.07 0.63
C PRO A 98 9.75 12.64 1.76
N CYS A 99 9.63 13.94 2.02
CA CYS A 99 10.35 14.60 3.12
C CYS A 99 9.44 15.02 4.29
N SER A 100 8.14 14.79 4.19
CA SER A 100 7.15 15.15 5.19
C SER A 100 6.01 14.12 5.29
N VAL A 101 5.29 14.13 6.42
CA VAL A 101 4.12 13.25 6.63
C VAL A 101 3.05 13.49 5.56
N PRO A 102 2.63 14.75 5.25
CA PRO A 102 1.69 14.99 4.15
C PRO A 102 2.11 14.38 2.80
N GLN A 103 3.39 14.47 2.42
CA GLN A 103 3.89 13.88 1.17
C GLN A 103 3.89 12.35 1.20
N ALA A 104 4.30 11.75 2.32
CA ALA A 104 4.27 10.30 2.50
C ALA A 104 2.84 9.77 2.36
N TYR A 105 1.87 10.40 3.04
CA TYR A 105 0.46 10.01 2.92
C TYR A 105 -0.08 10.21 1.51
N LEU A 106 0.28 11.29 0.80
CA LEU A 106 -0.15 11.50 -0.58
C LEU A 106 0.30 10.35 -1.47
N LYS A 107 1.57 9.95 -1.40
CA LYS A 107 2.10 8.84 -2.21
C LYS A 107 1.46 7.49 -1.87
N LEU A 108 1.17 7.23 -0.59
CA LEU A 108 0.43 6.01 -0.21
C LEU A 108 -1.02 6.03 -0.73
N HIS A 109 -1.66 7.21 -0.77
CA HIS A 109 -2.96 7.36 -1.42
C HIS A 109 -2.87 7.12 -2.92
N LEU A 110 -1.83 7.59 -3.62
CA LEU A 110 -1.65 7.30 -5.06
C LEU A 110 -1.64 5.79 -5.34
N LEU A 111 -0.97 5.00 -4.49
CA LEU A 111 -0.96 3.54 -4.59
C LEU A 111 -2.35 2.94 -4.31
N SER A 112 -2.96 3.30 -3.18
CA SER A 112 -4.23 2.69 -2.77
C SER A 112 -5.44 3.14 -3.59
N HIS A 113 -5.40 4.33 -4.21
CA HIS A 113 -6.37 4.74 -5.23
C HIS A 113 -6.12 4.09 -6.60
N ARG A 114 -5.08 3.26 -6.74
CA ARG A 114 -4.63 2.64 -8.00
C ARG A 114 -4.17 3.63 -9.08
N LEU A 115 -3.75 4.83 -8.70
CA LEU A 115 -3.23 5.83 -9.63
C LEU A 115 -1.80 5.49 -10.08
N VAL A 116 -1.03 4.83 -9.22
CA VAL A 116 0.28 4.25 -9.54
C VAL A 116 0.32 2.80 -9.06
N LYS A 117 1.01 1.92 -9.79
CA LYS A 117 1.30 0.54 -9.33
C LYS A 117 2.47 0.54 -8.33
N PRO A 118 2.68 -0.54 -7.56
CA PRO A 118 3.90 -0.72 -6.78
C PRO A 118 5.17 -0.46 -7.60
N HIS A 119 6.17 0.18 -6.97
CA HIS A 119 7.44 0.64 -7.56
C HIS A 119 7.33 1.80 -8.56
N GLN A 120 6.15 2.37 -8.78
CA GLN A 120 5.96 3.53 -9.67
C GLN A 120 5.92 4.88 -8.95
N THR A 121 6.23 4.91 -7.64
CA THR A 121 6.49 6.16 -6.91
C THR A 121 7.63 5.97 -5.90
N ASP A 122 8.50 6.97 -5.77
CA ASP A 122 9.61 6.91 -4.82
C ASP A 122 9.14 7.03 -3.37
N LEU A 123 9.31 5.95 -2.60
CA LEU A 123 8.99 5.86 -1.17
C LEU A 123 10.25 5.72 -0.30
N SER A 124 11.42 6.02 -0.84
CA SER A 124 12.69 5.92 -0.12
C SER A 124 12.64 6.74 1.17
N GLY A 125 13.08 6.15 2.29
CA GLY A 125 13.09 6.83 3.59
C GLY A 125 11.73 7.02 4.27
N ILE A 126 10.62 6.53 3.71
CA ILE A 126 9.27 6.76 4.24
C ILE A 126 9.10 6.39 5.73
N PHE A 127 9.78 5.34 6.21
CA PHE A 127 9.74 4.94 7.62
C PHE A 127 10.32 5.99 8.58
N GLY A 128 11.30 6.78 8.13
CA GLY A 128 11.86 7.88 8.92
C GLY A 128 10.94 9.09 8.99
N VAL A 129 10.05 9.23 8.00
CA VAL A 129 9.08 10.33 7.89
C VAL A 129 7.81 10.04 8.71
N LEU A 130 7.24 8.84 8.56
CA LEU A 130 6.00 8.45 9.25
C LEU A 130 6.21 8.33 10.76
N LYS A 131 5.27 8.88 11.55
CA LYS A 131 5.25 8.76 13.01
C LYS A 131 4.66 7.42 13.42
N ASN A 132 5.13 6.87 14.55
CA ASN A 132 4.44 5.73 15.15
C ASN A 132 3.20 6.28 15.88
N VAL A 133 2.01 5.80 15.54
CA VAL A 133 0.73 6.40 15.96
C VAL A 133 -0.15 5.34 16.61
N ALA A 134 -0.91 5.72 17.64
CA ALA A 134 -2.01 4.91 18.13
C ALA A 134 -3.27 5.18 17.29
N TRP A 135 -3.70 4.18 16.53
CA TRP A 135 -4.91 4.21 15.71
C TRP A 135 -6.09 3.77 16.57
N THR A 136 -6.96 4.72 16.87
CA THR A 136 -8.05 4.54 17.83
C THR A 136 -9.40 4.80 17.21
N SER A 137 -10.48 4.40 17.90
CA SER A 137 -11.85 4.77 17.53
C SER A 137 -12.13 6.28 17.48
N ALA A 138 -11.25 7.12 18.06
CA ALA A 138 -11.32 8.58 17.97
C ALA A 138 -10.43 9.18 16.86
N GLY A 139 -9.72 8.33 16.11
CA GLY A 139 -8.71 8.72 15.11
C GLY A 139 -7.27 8.52 15.59
N ALA A 140 -6.34 9.14 14.87
CA ALA A 140 -4.91 9.10 15.20
C ALA A 140 -4.61 9.86 16.50
N ILE A 141 -3.89 9.22 17.41
CA ILE A 141 -3.41 9.81 18.66
C ILE A 141 -1.90 9.58 18.75
N ASP A 142 -1.15 10.63 19.09
CA ASP A 142 0.29 10.51 19.38
C ASP A 142 0.48 9.56 20.57
N ILE A 143 1.44 8.64 20.45
CA ILE A 143 1.70 7.61 21.48
C ILE A 143 1.98 8.26 22.84
N GLU A 144 2.66 9.40 22.86
CA GLU A 144 2.99 10.11 24.10
C GLU A 144 1.76 10.77 24.76
N GLU A 145 0.71 11.02 23.98
CA GLU A 145 -0.55 11.63 24.47
C GLU A 145 -1.60 10.59 24.86
N LEU A 146 -1.44 9.35 24.38
CA LEU A 146 -2.40 8.26 24.57
C LEU A 146 -2.75 7.99 26.05
N PRO A 147 -1.80 7.96 27.01
CA PRO A 147 -2.13 7.68 28.42
C PRO A 147 -3.15 8.68 28.99
N GLY A 148 -3.01 9.97 28.70
CA GLY A 148 -3.94 11.00 29.14
C GLY A 148 -5.32 10.86 28.49
N LYS A 149 -5.36 10.53 27.20
CA LYS A 149 -6.61 10.29 26.47
C LYS A 149 -7.36 9.06 26.98
N LEU A 150 -6.65 7.99 27.30
CA LEU A 150 -7.22 6.78 27.90
C LEU A 150 -7.83 7.09 29.28
N LEU A 151 -7.11 7.81 30.14
CA LEU A 151 -7.62 8.21 31.46
C LEU A 151 -8.89 9.06 31.32
N GLN A 152 -8.88 10.07 30.46
CA GLN A 152 -10.04 10.92 30.23
C GLN A 152 -11.25 10.13 29.75
N ALA A 153 -11.05 9.20 28.81
CA ALA A 153 -12.12 8.34 28.31
C ALA A 153 -12.75 7.49 29.45
N ARG A 154 -11.94 6.98 30.40
CA ARG A 154 -12.45 6.26 31.57
C ARG A 154 -13.26 7.15 32.52
N LEU A 155 -12.78 8.37 32.78
CA LEU A 155 -13.50 9.35 33.61
C LEU A 155 -14.86 9.73 32.98
N ASP A 156 -14.89 9.86 31.66
CA ASP A 156 -16.10 10.18 30.90
C ASP A 156 -17.05 8.98 30.74
N GLY A 157 -16.66 7.79 31.21
CA GLY A 157 -17.42 6.55 31.01
C GLY A 157 -17.48 6.09 29.55
N LYS A 158 -16.59 6.56 28.68
CA LYS A 158 -16.55 6.25 27.24
C LYS A 158 -15.41 5.29 26.93
N PRO A 159 -15.64 4.18 26.22
CA PRO A 159 -14.55 3.33 25.77
C PRO A 159 -13.75 4.02 24.64
N LEU A 160 -12.43 4.01 24.76
CA LEU A 160 -11.49 4.33 23.67
C LEU A 160 -10.77 3.04 23.28
N SER A 161 -11.05 2.52 22.08
CA SER A 161 -10.35 1.34 21.54
C SER A 161 -9.05 1.77 20.87
N VAL A 162 -7.99 0.99 21.08
CA VAL A 162 -6.72 1.13 20.34
C VAL A 162 -6.62 -0.10 19.45
N ASP A 163 -6.88 0.08 18.17
CA ASP A 163 -7.00 -1.02 17.22
C ASP A 163 -5.64 -1.40 16.63
N CYS A 164 -4.70 -0.43 16.57
CA CYS A 164 -3.36 -0.62 16.04
C CYS A 164 -2.38 0.42 16.64
N VAL A 165 -1.12 0.04 16.81
CA VAL A 165 -0.02 0.98 17.11
C VAL A 165 1.07 0.74 16.06
N ASP A 166 1.11 1.61 15.04
CA ASP A 166 1.98 1.42 13.88
C ASP A 166 2.20 2.75 13.13
N LYS A 167 3.19 2.78 12.24
CA LYS A 167 3.47 3.87 11.30
C LYS A 167 2.50 3.92 10.12
N PHE A 168 1.87 2.80 9.79
CA PHE A 168 0.94 2.67 8.66
C PHE A 168 -0.46 2.37 9.18
N PRO A 169 -1.49 3.16 8.81
CA PRO A 169 -2.86 2.80 9.07
C PRO A 169 -3.37 1.70 8.12
N LYS A 170 -4.55 1.15 8.42
CA LYS A 170 -5.30 0.29 7.49
C LYS A 170 -5.85 1.11 6.32
N MET A 171 -5.81 0.54 5.11
CA MET A 171 -6.17 1.22 3.87
C MET A 171 -7.62 1.72 3.85
N VAL A 172 -8.54 0.90 4.37
CA VAL A 172 -9.99 1.12 4.24
C VAL A 172 -10.50 2.34 5.01
N ASP A 173 -9.73 2.83 5.99
CA ASP A 173 -10.06 4.07 6.71
C ASP A 173 -9.86 5.31 5.82
N TYR A 174 -9.15 5.15 4.70
CA TYR A 174 -8.83 6.21 3.75
C TYR A 174 -9.49 5.95 2.39
N VAL A 175 -9.40 4.72 1.86
CA VAL A 175 -9.95 4.39 0.55
C VAL A 175 -10.35 2.93 0.44
N VAL A 176 -11.50 2.69 -0.19
CA VAL A 176 -11.96 1.38 -0.64
C VAL A 176 -12.11 1.44 -2.17
N PRO A 177 -11.10 0.98 -2.93
CA PRO A 177 -11.19 0.92 -4.39
C PRO A 177 -12.38 0.08 -4.87
N SER A 178 -12.90 0.39 -6.05
CA SER A 178 -14.02 -0.35 -6.63
C SER A 178 -13.67 -1.82 -6.91
N GLY A 179 -14.69 -2.69 -6.80
CA GLY A 179 -14.62 -4.08 -7.23
C GLY A 179 -13.72 -4.99 -6.39
N ILE A 180 -13.48 -4.66 -5.11
CA ILE A 180 -12.69 -5.49 -4.19
C ILE A 180 -13.52 -6.04 -3.04
N ARG A 181 -12.98 -7.06 -2.38
CA ARG A 181 -13.43 -7.51 -1.06
C ARG A 181 -12.24 -7.66 -0.12
N ILE A 182 -12.37 -7.18 1.11
CA ILE A 182 -11.39 -7.37 2.17
C ILE A 182 -12.14 -7.84 3.41
N ALA A 183 -11.89 -9.08 3.83
CA ALA A 183 -12.62 -9.71 4.93
C ALA A 183 -12.16 -9.19 6.30
N ASP A 184 -10.85 -9.10 6.53
CA ASP A 184 -10.27 -8.42 7.69
C ASP A 184 -9.43 -7.23 7.21
N THR A 185 -9.97 -6.04 7.45
CA THR A 185 -9.40 -4.80 6.94
C THR A 185 -8.10 -4.39 7.65
N SER A 186 -7.83 -4.92 8.85
CA SER A 186 -6.59 -4.65 9.58
C SER A 186 -5.35 -5.18 8.87
N ARG A 187 -5.52 -6.11 7.91
CA ARG A 187 -4.43 -6.78 7.19
C ARG A 187 -4.08 -6.17 5.85
N VAL A 188 -4.70 -5.04 5.48
CA VAL A 188 -4.37 -4.30 4.26
C VAL A 188 -3.93 -2.89 4.64
N ARG A 189 -2.64 -2.60 4.52
CA ARG A 189 -2.07 -1.29 4.90
C ARG A 189 -2.37 -0.24 3.85
N LEU A 190 -2.53 1.02 4.28
CA LEU A 190 -2.51 2.16 3.36
C LEU A 190 -1.19 2.14 2.56
N GLY A 191 -1.30 2.31 1.23
CA GLY A 191 -0.22 2.07 0.27
C GLY A 191 -0.23 0.68 -0.37
N ALA A 192 -1.13 -0.23 0.03
CA ALA A 192 -1.40 -1.45 -0.72
C ALA A 192 -2.16 -1.12 -2.02
N TYR A 193 -1.83 -1.79 -3.12
CA TYR A 193 -2.56 -1.76 -4.38
C TYR A 193 -3.41 -3.03 -4.49
N VAL A 194 -4.73 -2.90 -4.35
CA VAL A 194 -5.65 -4.05 -4.44
C VAL A 194 -6.40 -3.97 -5.76
N GLY A 195 -6.03 -4.76 -6.76
CA GLY A 195 -6.62 -4.76 -8.10
C GLY A 195 -8.12 -5.09 -8.14
N GLU A 196 -8.79 -4.76 -9.24
CA GLU A 196 -10.21 -5.06 -9.41
C GLU A 196 -10.44 -6.58 -9.49
N GLY A 197 -11.49 -7.07 -8.82
CA GLY A 197 -11.78 -8.49 -8.71
C GLY A 197 -10.94 -9.21 -7.65
N THR A 198 -10.00 -8.54 -6.98
CA THR A 198 -9.24 -9.14 -5.87
C THR A 198 -10.13 -9.33 -4.64
N THR A 199 -10.03 -10.53 -4.06
CA THR A 199 -10.57 -10.85 -2.73
C THR A 199 -9.41 -11.10 -1.77
N VAL A 200 -9.35 -10.32 -0.70
CA VAL A 200 -8.45 -10.57 0.44
C VAL A 200 -9.27 -11.21 1.56
N MET A 201 -9.03 -12.49 1.83
CA MET A 201 -9.70 -13.23 2.90
C MET A 201 -9.06 -12.91 4.26
N HIS A 202 -9.62 -13.45 5.35
CA HIS A 202 -9.20 -13.14 6.73
C HIS A 202 -7.71 -13.41 7.00
N GLU A 203 -7.13 -14.44 6.36
CA GLU A 203 -5.70 -14.74 6.49
C GLU A 203 -4.81 -13.95 5.51
N GLY A 204 -5.45 -13.31 4.52
CA GLY A 204 -4.80 -12.47 3.53
C GLY A 204 -4.18 -11.23 4.15
N PHE A 205 -2.97 -10.90 3.73
CA PHE A 205 -2.28 -9.68 4.12
C PHE A 205 -1.62 -9.02 2.91
N ILE A 206 -1.74 -7.71 2.79
CA ILE A 206 -1.04 -6.93 1.75
C ILE A 206 -0.39 -5.72 2.40
N ASN A 207 0.93 -5.63 2.26
CA ASN A 207 1.72 -4.52 2.78
C ASN A 207 1.65 -3.28 1.87
N PHE A 208 2.27 -2.17 2.31
CA PHE A 208 2.46 -1.00 1.45
C PHE A 208 3.41 -1.31 0.29
N ASN A 209 3.27 -0.57 -0.82
CA ASN A 209 4.05 -0.77 -2.05
C ASN A 209 4.05 -2.24 -2.52
N ALA A 210 2.94 -2.92 -2.30
CA ALA A 210 2.71 -4.31 -2.67
C ALA A 210 1.26 -4.46 -3.13
N GLY A 211 0.93 -5.56 -3.78
CA GLY A 211 -0.42 -5.68 -4.28
C GLY A 211 -0.70 -6.79 -5.27
N THR A 212 -1.85 -6.61 -5.92
CA THR A 212 -2.43 -7.52 -6.90
C THR A 212 -2.85 -6.73 -8.13
N GLU A 213 -2.64 -7.28 -9.31
CA GLU A 213 -3.16 -6.71 -10.54
C GLU A 213 -4.70 -6.78 -10.61
N GLY A 214 -5.26 -7.91 -10.16
CA GLY A 214 -6.68 -8.21 -10.20
C GLY A 214 -7.09 -8.94 -11.50
N PRO A 215 -7.95 -9.98 -11.42
CA PRO A 215 -8.52 -10.58 -10.21
C PRO A 215 -7.54 -11.53 -9.51
N ASN A 216 -7.64 -11.68 -8.20
CA ASN A 216 -6.79 -12.58 -7.39
C ASN A 216 -7.54 -13.08 -6.15
N MET A 217 -7.23 -14.30 -5.67
CA MET A 217 -7.59 -14.76 -4.32
C MET A 217 -6.37 -14.65 -3.38
N ILE A 218 -6.48 -13.83 -2.33
CA ILE A 218 -5.40 -13.60 -1.37
C ILE A 218 -5.82 -14.08 0.02
N GLU A 219 -5.28 -15.22 0.43
CA GLU A 219 -5.46 -15.84 1.74
C GLU A 219 -4.11 -16.01 2.47
N GLY A 220 -3.01 -15.57 1.85
CA GLY A 220 -1.68 -15.52 2.46
C GLY A 220 -1.08 -14.10 2.46
N ARG A 221 0.23 -14.02 2.69
CA ARG A 221 0.94 -12.77 2.97
C ARG A 221 1.71 -12.27 1.76
N VAL A 222 1.32 -11.10 1.26
CA VAL A 222 1.99 -10.33 0.21
C VAL A 222 2.87 -9.26 0.86
N SER A 223 4.17 -9.52 0.93
CA SER A 223 5.15 -8.64 1.58
C SER A 223 5.39 -7.33 0.79
N ALA A 224 5.97 -6.33 1.45
CA ALA A 224 6.29 -5.04 0.81
C ALA A 224 7.16 -5.24 -0.44
N GLY A 225 6.81 -4.56 -1.53
CA GLY A 225 7.44 -4.70 -2.84
C GLY A 225 6.88 -5.84 -3.70
N VAL A 226 6.15 -6.80 -3.14
CA VAL A 226 5.62 -7.94 -3.92
C VAL A 226 4.41 -7.51 -4.73
N PHE A 227 4.40 -7.86 -6.01
CA PHE A 227 3.25 -7.70 -6.88
C PHE A 227 2.84 -9.05 -7.48
N CYS A 228 1.54 -9.35 -7.40
CA CYS A 228 0.95 -10.57 -7.93
C CYS A 228 0.20 -10.28 -9.23
N GLY A 229 0.59 -10.96 -10.30
CA GLY A 229 -0.08 -10.91 -11.60
C GLY A 229 -1.51 -11.47 -11.54
N ALA A 230 -2.29 -11.15 -12.58
CA ALA A 230 -3.70 -11.51 -12.65
C ALA A 230 -3.94 -13.03 -12.61
N GLY A 231 -5.03 -13.44 -11.94
CA GLY A 231 -5.46 -14.83 -11.80
C GLY A 231 -4.60 -15.69 -10.87
N SER A 232 -3.64 -15.09 -10.15
CA SER A 232 -2.80 -15.81 -9.20
C SER A 232 -3.45 -15.92 -7.83
N ASP A 233 -3.45 -17.13 -7.27
CA ASP A 233 -4.05 -17.45 -5.97
C ASP A 233 -2.97 -17.70 -4.92
N VAL A 234 -3.07 -16.98 -3.80
CA VAL A 234 -2.18 -17.09 -2.65
C VAL A 234 -2.94 -17.78 -1.52
N GLY A 235 -2.80 -19.09 -1.41
CA GLY A 235 -3.59 -19.92 -0.48
C GLY A 235 -3.35 -19.60 1.00
N GLY A 236 -4.26 -20.10 1.84
CA GLY A 236 -4.33 -19.80 3.27
C GLY A 236 -2.98 -19.90 3.99
N GLY A 237 -2.50 -18.81 4.58
CA GLY A 237 -1.25 -18.77 5.36
C GLY A 237 0.03 -18.84 4.53
N ALA A 238 -0.06 -18.92 3.19
CA ALA A 238 1.10 -18.88 2.32
C ALA A 238 1.90 -17.58 2.52
N SER A 239 3.19 -17.60 2.18
CA SER A 239 4.10 -16.48 2.39
C SER A 239 4.85 -16.14 1.11
N ILE A 240 4.80 -14.89 0.67
CA ILE A 240 5.70 -14.39 -0.37
C ILE A 240 6.75 -13.53 0.32
N MET A 241 8.01 -13.94 0.25
CA MET A 241 9.09 -13.30 0.98
C MET A 241 9.30 -11.85 0.49
N GLY A 242 9.37 -10.91 1.42
CA GLY A 242 9.79 -9.55 1.14
C GLY A 242 11.29 -9.37 1.37
N THR A 243 11.84 -8.24 0.91
CA THR A 243 13.24 -7.86 1.15
C THR A 243 13.56 -7.76 2.64
N LEU A 244 12.62 -7.26 3.46
CA LEU A 244 12.77 -7.12 4.91
C LEU A 244 12.85 -8.44 5.68
N SER A 245 12.22 -9.50 5.17
CA SER A 245 12.13 -10.80 5.85
C SER A 245 13.23 -11.80 5.45
N GLY A 246 13.90 -11.57 4.33
CA GLY A 246 14.80 -12.55 3.70
C GLY A 246 16.29 -12.23 3.74
N GLY A 247 16.69 -11.05 4.24
CA GLY A 247 18.10 -10.59 4.23
C GLY A 247 18.70 -10.36 2.83
N GLY A 248 17.88 -10.48 1.78
CA GLY A 248 18.26 -10.23 0.38
C GLY A 248 17.65 -8.94 -0.17
N SER A 249 18.25 -8.39 -1.22
CA SER A 249 17.82 -7.14 -1.87
C SER A 249 16.83 -7.34 -3.03
N MET A 250 16.60 -8.59 -3.46
CA MET A 250 15.78 -8.89 -4.63
C MET A 250 14.30 -8.80 -4.27
N VAL A 251 13.56 -7.98 -5.03
CA VAL A 251 12.10 -7.89 -4.92
C VAL A 251 11.48 -9.10 -5.60
N ILE A 252 10.66 -9.85 -4.86
CA ILE A 252 9.94 -11.02 -5.38
C ILE A 252 8.68 -10.57 -6.10
N SER A 253 8.40 -11.19 -7.25
CA SER A 253 7.14 -11.05 -7.98
C SER A 253 6.50 -12.42 -8.25
N LEU A 254 5.19 -12.42 -8.40
CA LEU A 254 4.41 -13.57 -8.83
C LEU A 254 3.80 -13.22 -10.19
N GLY A 255 4.06 -14.04 -11.22
CA GLY A 255 3.44 -13.88 -12.54
C GLY A 255 1.93 -14.11 -12.54
N GLU A 256 1.36 -14.27 -13.72
CA GLU A 256 -0.07 -14.55 -13.91
C GLU A 256 -0.40 -16.02 -13.65
N LYS A 257 -1.62 -16.28 -13.17
CA LYS A 257 -2.21 -17.64 -13.04
C LYS A 257 -1.36 -18.62 -12.22
N CYS A 258 -0.64 -18.12 -11.22
CA CYS A 258 0.11 -18.95 -10.29
C CYS A 258 -0.77 -19.47 -9.15
N LEU A 259 -0.36 -20.57 -8.53
CA LEU A 259 -1.02 -21.13 -7.35
C LEU A 259 -0.01 -21.38 -6.25
N LEU A 260 -0.12 -20.64 -5.15
CA LEU A 260 0.59 -20.95 -3.92
C LEU A 260 -0.34 -21.75 -3.01
N GLY A 261 -0.04 -23.03 -2.80
CA GLY A 261 -0.80 -23.87 -1.88
C GLY A 261 -0.78 -23.33 -0.45
N ALA A 262 -1.76 -23.72 0.36
CA ALA A 262 -1.87 -23.28 1.75
C ALA A 262 -0.57 -23.54 2.53
N ASN A 263 -0.17 -22.58 3.37
CA ASN A 263 1.07 -22.61 4.16
C ASN A 263 2.36 -22.83 3.34
N SER A 264 2.33 -22.60 2.02
CA SER A 264 3.53 -22.64 1.19
C SER A 264 4.34 -21.34 1.32
N GLY A 265 5.54 -21.32 0.74
CA GLY A 265 6.42 -20.16 0.76
C GLY A 265 7.16 -19.95 -0.54
N ALA A 266 7.04 -18.74 -1.11
CA ALA A 266 7.79 -18.29 -2.26
C ALA A 266 8.92 -17.35 -1.83
N GLY A 267 10.15 -17.85 -1.85
CA GLY A 267 11.40 -17.12 -1.61
C GLY A 267 12.22 -16.83 -2.87
N ILE A 268 11.61 -17.00 -4.05
CA ILE A 268 12.11 -16.59 -5.38
C ILE A 268 10.95 -15.99 -6.17
N SER A 269 11.23 -15.24 -7.24
CA SER A 269 10.18 -14.83 -8.16
C SER A 269 9.68 -16.01 -8.97
N LEU A 270 8.38 -16.04 -9.23
CA LEU A 270 7.75 -17.02 -10.11
C LEU A 270 7.31 -16.32 -11.39
N GLY A 271 7.56 -16.96 -12.53
CA GLY A 271 6.94 -16.58 -13.80
C GLY A 271 5.45 -16.92 -13.79
N ASP A 272 4.85 -17.08 -14.96
CA ASP A 272 3.43 -17.38 -15.07
C ASP A 272 3.14 -18.87 -14.87
N ARG A 273 1.92 -19.19 -14.42
CA ARG A 273 1.40 -20.57 -14.35
C ARG A 273 2.23 -21.50 -13.48
N CYS A 274 2.95 -20.94 -12.51
CA CYS A 274 3.73 -21.70 -11.55
C CYS A 274 2.89 -22.14 -10.36
N THR A 275 3.15 -23.34 -9.86
CA THR A 275 2.48 -23.89 -8.68
C THR A 275 3.50 -24.28 -7.61
N ILE A 276 3.25 -23.88 -6.36
CA ILE A 276 3.96 -24.41 -5.18
C ILE A 276 2.97 -25.23 -4.36
N GLU A 277 3.31 -26.50 -4.11
CA GLU A 277 2.54 -27.38 -3.25
C GLU A 277 2.29 -26.78 -1.85
N ALA A 278 1.13 -27.09 -1.26
CA ALA A 278 0.83 -26.72 0.12
C ALA A 278 1.91 -27.19 1.10
N GLY A 279 2.31 -26.31 2.03
CA GLY A 279 3.34 -26.59 3.03
C GLY A 279 4.79 -26.63 2.51
N LEU A 280 5.02 -26.47 1.20
CA LEU A 280 6.36 -26.37 0.65
C LEU A 280 6.87 -24.93 0.72
N TYR A 281 8.01 -24.73 1.38
CA TYR A 281 8.71 -23.45 1.36
C TYR A 281 9.94 -23.55 0.45
N ILE A 282 10.02 -22.67 -0.55
CA ILE A 282 11.13 -22.61 -1.50
C ILE A 282 11.92 -21.34 -1.22
N THR A 283 13.20 -21.50 -0.90
CA THR A 283 14.15 -20.38 -0.77
C THR A 283 15.09 -20.38 -1.95
N ALA A 284 15.76 -19.25 -2.22
CA ALA A 284 16.78 -19.16 -3.27
C ALA A 284 17.85 -20.28 -3.21
N GLY A 285 18.17 -20.76 -2.01
CA GLY A 285 19.16 -21.82 -1.77
C GLY A 285 18.62 -23.25 -1.80
N THR A 286 17.29 -23.44 -1.86
CA THR A 286 16.67 -24.76 -1.90
C THR A 286 17.17 -25.53 -3.12
N ILE A 287 17.75 -26.71 -2.90
CA ILE A 287 18.15 -27.62 -3.98
C ILE A 287 16.90 -28.36 -4.46
N VAL A 288 16.65 -28.27 -5.75
CA VAL A 288 15.48 -28.82 -6.42
C VAL A 288 15.94 -29.90 -7.40
N THR A 289 15.32 -31.07 -7.33
CA THR A 289 15.46 -32.13 -8.32
C THR A 289 14.57 -31.83 -9.51
N LEU A 290 15.19 -31.65 -10.67
CA LEU A 290 14.47 -31.38 -11.92
C LEU A 290 13.95 -32.68 -12.50
N LEU A 291 12.69 -32.68 -12.92
CA LEU A 291 12.04 -33.79 -13.59
C LEU A 291 11.72 -33.42 -15.03
N ASP A 292 11.81 -34.39 -15.95
CA ASP A 292 11.31 -34.24 -17.32
C ASP A 292 9.79 -34.49 -17.39
N ALA A 293 9.20 -34.31 -18.58
CA ALA A 293 7.77 -34.55 -18.81
C ALA A 293 7.33 -36.01 -18.57
N GLN A 294 8.26 -36.95 -18.41
CA GLN A 294 8.01 -38.34 -18.05
C GLN A 294 8.28 -38.63 -16.56
N ASN A 295 8.42 -37.59 -15.73
CA ASN A 295 8.78 -37.66 -14.31
C ASN A 295 10.15 -38.31 -14.02
N ARG A 296 11.08 -38.29 -14.98
CA ARG A 296 12.44 -38.81 -14.79
C ARG A 296 13.38 -37.69 -14.37
N ILE A 297 14.33 -38.00 -13.50
CA ILE A 297 15.33 -37.04 -13.02
C ILE A 297 16.18 -36.56 -14.21
N SER A 298 16.09 -35.26 -14.50
CA SER A 298 16.87 -34.59 -15.54
C SER A 298 18.06 -33.81 -14.97
N GLY A 299 18.06 -33.50 -13.68
CA GLY A 299 19.17 -32.82 -13.01
C GLY A 299 18.85 -32.33 -11.61
N LYS A 300 19.71 -31.46 -11.07
CA LYS A 300 19.47 -30.69 -9.86
C LYS A 300 19.90 -29.24 -10.07
N ALA A 301 19.15 -28.31 -9.53
CA ALA A 301 19.46 -26.88 -9.56
C ALA A 301 19.13 -26.22 -8.22
N LYS A 302 19.70 -25.05 -7.93
CA LYS A 302 19.15 -24.21 -6.84
C LYS A 302 17.91 -23.48 -7.35
N ALA A 303 16.91 -23.29 -6.50
CA ALA A 303 15.67 -22.65 -6.89
C ALA A 303 15.84 -21.24 -7.48
N ARG A 304 16.88 -20.49 -7.07
CA ARG A 304 17.22 -19.19 -7.68
C ARG A 304 17.48 -19.25 -9.19
N GLU A 305 17.95 -20.39 -9.69
CA GLU A 305 18.22 -20.61 -11.13
C GLU A 305 16.92 -20.84 -11.92
N LEU A 306 15.81 -21.10 -11.22
CA LEU A 306 14.46 -21.25 -11.77
C LEU A 306 13.61 -19.98 -11.60
N SER A 307 14.16 -18.94 -10.98
CA SER A 307 13.42 -17.71 -10.67
C SER A 307 12.92 -17.03 -11.95
N GLY A 308 11.63 -16.71 -12.00
CA GLY A 308 10.98 -16.07 -13.15
C GLY A 308 10.64 -17.00 -14.32
N HIS A 309 11.02 -18.28 -14.27
CA HIS A 309 10.54 -19.26 -15.24
C HIS A 309 9.04 -19.52 -15.04
N SER A 310 8.36 -19.83 -16.13
CA SER A 310 6.93 -20.12 -16.18
C SER A 310 6.66 -21.63 -16.25
N ASP A 311 5.42 -22.03 -16.01
CA ASP A 311 4.92 -23.40 -16.18
C ASP A 311 5.62 -24.45 -15.29
N LEU A 312 6.11 -24.02 -14.11
CA LEU A 312 6.80 -24.89 -13.16
C LEU A 312 5.87 -25.41 -12.07
N LEU A 313 5.99 -26.69 -11.73
CA LEU A 313 5.34 -27.28 -10.56
C LEU A 313 6.38 -27.69 -9.53
N PHE A 314 6.37 -27.01 -8.38
CA PHE A 314 7.20 -27.37 -7.24
C PHE A 314 6.42 -28.21 -6.22
N ARG A 315 6.98 -29.36 -5.85
CA ARG A 315 6.40 -30.28 -4.85
C ARG A 315 7.47 -30.95 -4.00
N ARG A 316 7.07 -31.56 -2.89
CA ARG A 316 7.91 -32.43 -2.08
C ARG A 316 7.51 -33.88 -2.30
N ASN A 317 8.48 -34.71 -2.68
CA ASN A 317 8.29 -36.15 -2.75
C ASN A 317 8.04 -36.71 -1.34
N SER A 318 6.88 -37.31 -1.11
CA SER A 318 6.48 -37.78 0.22
C SER A 318 7.25 -39.01 0.70
N LEU A 319 7.89 -39.75 -0.19
CA LEU A 319 8.69 -40.94 0.17
C LEU A 319 10.14 -40.58 0.48
N SER A 320 10.76 -39.75 -0.37
CA SER A 320 12.18 -39.40 -0.23
C SER A 320 12.44 -38.09 0.52
N GLY A 321 11.43 -37.23 0.64
CA GLY A 321 11.55 -35.86 1.15
C GLY A 321 12.21 -34.89 0.17
N ALA A 322 12.60 -35.33 -1.03
CA ALA A 322 13.22 -34.47 -2.04
C ALA A 322 12.25 -33.39 -2.53
N VAL A 323 12.75 -32.16 -2.68
CA VAL A 323 12.01 -31.09 -3.37
C VAL A 323 12.22 -31.27 -4.88
N GLU A 324 11.11 -31.35 -5.61
CA GLU A 324 11.07 -31.62 -7.05
C GLU A 324 10.49 -30.41 -7.79
N CYS A 325 10.94 -30.18 -9.02
CA CYS A 325 10.32 -29.28 -9.98
C CYS A 325 10.10 -30.02 -11.29
N LEU A 326 8.86 -29.99 -11.76
CA LEU A 326 8.45 -30.47 -13.08
C LEU A 326 8.37 -29.28 -14.04
#